data_AF-A0A9X0WEN5-F1
#
_entry.id   AF-A0A9X0WEN5-F1
#
_cell.length_a   1.000
_cell.length_b   1.000
_cell.length_c   1.000
_cell.angle_alpha   90.00
_cell.angle_beta   90.00
_cell.angle_gamma   90.00
#
_symmetry.space_group_name_H-M   'P 1'
#
loop_
_entity.id
_entity.type
_entity.pdbx_description
1 polymer ?
#
loop_
_entity_poly.entity_id
_entity_poly.type
_entity_poly.pdbx_seq_one_letter_code
_entity_poly.pdbx_strand_id
1 'polypeptide(L)'
;MATEEPAYEVVREGPVFELRRYQPQVLAETEVQGRFDKVRGKAFGILADYIFGNNQAAEKIAMTAPVTQRPAASDDDQAGTRIEMTAPVTQRPAQTDGDSFIISFVMPERFTLETVPRPNDPRVTHREEPVNDRAYGATRGSG
;
A
#
# COMPACT_ATOMS: atom_id res chain seq x y z
N MET A 1 14.21 -5.50 15.00
CA MET A 1 12.84 -6.00 14.81
C MET A 1 12.77 -6.63 13.44
N ALA A 2 12.27 -7.86 13.33
CA ALA A 2 12.02 -8.49 12.03
C ALA A 2 10.70 -7.96 11.48
N THR A 3 10.69 -7.45 10.26
CA THR A 3 9.46 -7.15 9.51
C THR A 3 8.97 -8.44 8.88
N GLU A 4 7.71 -8.78 9.10
CA GLU A 4 7.07 -9.93 8.45
C GLU A 4 6.83 -9.58 6.98
N GLU A 5 7.34 -10.37 6.05
CA GLU A 5 6.97 -10.26 4.63
C GLU A 5 5.84 -11.25 4.35
N PRO A 6 4.79 -10.84 3.63
CA PRO A 6 3.77 -11.78 3.19
C PRO A 6 4.39 -12.86 2.31
N ALA A 7 3.91 -14.10 2.42
CA ALA A 7 4.32 -15.20 1.59
C ALA A 7 3.97 -14.92 0.12
N TYR A 8 4.87 -15.36 -0.75
CA TYR A 8 4.73 -15.24 -2.19
C TYR A 8 5.26 -16.45 -2.93
N GLU A 9 4.76 -16.65 -4.14
CA GLU A 9 5.30 -17.58 -5.12
C GLU A 9 6.14 -16.82 -6.14
N VAL A 10 7.34 -17.31 -6.46
CA VAL A 10 8.14 -16.74 -7.56
C VAL A 10 7.61 -17.26 -8.88
N VAL A 11 6.90 -16.40 -9.63
CA VAL A 11 6.33 -16.71 -10.94
C VAL A 11 7.40 -16.64 -12.03
N ARG A 12 8.32 -15.68 -11.93
CA ARG A 12 9.39 -15.49 -12.90
C ARG A 12 10.57 -14.74 -12.27
N GLU A 13 11.77 -15.22 -12.50
CA GLU A 13 13.00 -14.54 -12.10
C GLU A 13 13.73 -13.97 -13.32
N GLY A 14 14.33 -12.79 -13.16
CA GLY A 14 15.17 -12.15 -14.16
C GLY A 14 16.42 -11.56 -13.52
N PRO A 15 17.42 -11.10 -14.33
CA PRO A 15 18.72 -10.69 -13.81
C PRO A 15 18.71 -9.55 -12.78
N VAL A 16 17.65 -8.73 -12.80
CA VAL A 16 17.48 -7.53 -11.95
C VAL A 16 16.11 -7.48 -11.27
N PHE A 17 15.30 -8.54 -11.38
CA PHE A 17 13.96 -8.55 -10.80
C PHE A 17 13.45 -9.96 -10.48
N GLU A 18 12.49 -10.02 -9.57
CA GLU A 18 11.68 -11.19 -9.29
C GLU A 18 10.20 -10.82 -9.42
N LEU A 19 9.43 -11.59 -10.19
CA LEU A 19 7.99 -11.49 -10.28
C LEU A 19 7.39 -12.43 -9.22
N ARG A 20 6.77 -11.83 -8.21
CA ARG A 20 6.19 -12.49 -7.05
C ARG A 20 4.67 -12.49 -7.16
N ARG A 21 4.03 -13.63 -6.93
CA ARG A 21 2.58 -13.76 -6.79
C ARG A 21 2.20 -13.82 -5.33
N TYR A 22 1.33 -12.91 -4.91
CA TYR A 22 0.75 -12.89 -3.58
C TYR A 22 -0.65 -13.47 -3.60
N GLN A 23 -0.97 -14.26 -2.57
CA GLN A 23 -2.34 -14.69 -2.30
C GLN A 23 -3.21 -13.50 -1.86
N PRO A 24 -4.55 -13.65 -1.76
CA PRO A 24 -5.40 -12.59 -1.23
C PRO A 24 -4.90 -12.10 0.13
N GLN A 25 -4.85 -10.77 0.29
CA GLN A 25 -4.28 -10.11 1.46
C GLN A 25 -5.25 -9.05 1.98
N VAL A 26 -5.27 -8.87 3.29
CA VAL A 26 -5.96 -7.72 3.89
C VAL A 26 -4.99 -6.56 3.97
N LEU A 27 -5.46 -5.39 3.57
CA LEU A 27 -4.75 -4.12 3.71
C LEU A 27 -5.47 -3.26 4.75
N ALA A 28 -4.70 -2.61 5.62
CA ALA A 28 -5.16 -1.46 6.38
C ALA A 28 -4.73 -0.18 5.65
N GLU A 29 -5.67 0.70 5.34
CA GLU A 29 -5.43 1.88 4.51
C GLU A 29 -5.92 3.16 5.17
N THR A 30 -5.29 4.28 4.82
CA THR A 30 -5.76 5.62 5.16
C THR A 30 -5.59 6.53 3.96
N GLU A 31 -6.58 7.39 3.74
CA GLU A 31 -6.51 8.45 2.76
C GLU A 31 -6.05 9.76 3.42
N VAL A 32 -5.15 10.48 2.77
CA VAL A 32 -4.69 11.81 3.17
C VAL A 32 -4.66 12.74 1.98
N GLN A 33 -5.13 13.98 2.20
CA GLN A 33 -5.10 15.03 1.19
C GLN A 33 -3.94 16.00 1.43
N GLY A 34 -3.29 16.41 0.35
CA GLY A 34 -2.17 17.34 0.31
C GLY A 34 -0.95 16.75 -0.39
N ARG A 35 0.11 17.55 -0.56
CA ARG A 35 1.34 17.09 -1.23
C ARG A 35 1.94 15.88 -0.52
N PHE A 36 2.29 14.85 -1.29
CA PHE A 36 2.73 13.55 -0.75
C PHE A 36 3.89 13.67 0.23
N ASP A 37 4.87 14.54 -0.05
CA ASP A 37 6.02 14.77 0.81
C ASP A 37 5.63 15.29 2.20
N LYS A 38 4.51 16.03 2.31
CA LYS A 38 3.98 16.54 3.56
C LYS A 38 3.06 15.55 4.28
N VAL A 39 2.30 14.76 3.53
CA VAL A 39 1.25 13.92 4.10
C VAL A 39 1.67 12.47 4.37
N ARG A 40 2.78 12.00 3.79
CA ARG A 40 3.27 10.62 3.98
C ARG A 40 3.47 10.25 5.46
N GLY A 41 4.06 11.15 6.24
CA GLY A 41 4.36 10.90 7.65
C GLY A 41 3.09 10.84 8.50
N LYS A 42 2.09 11.65 8.13
CA LYS A 42 0.78 11.65 8.76
C LYS A 42 0.04 10.34 8.50
N ALA A 43 -0.01 9.90 7.25
CA ALA A 43 -0.64 8.64 6.87
C ALA A 43 0.05 7.43 7.53
N PHE A 44 1.39 7.39 7.52
CA PHE A 44 2.14 6.36 8.24
C PHE A 44 1.82 6.37 9.74
N GLY A 45 1.77 7.55 10.37
CA GLY A 45 1.45 7.69 11.80
C GLY A 45 0.06 7.16 12.16
N ILE A 46 -0.95 7.44 11.33
CA ILE A 46 -2.32 6.94 11.51
C ILE A 46 -2.34 5.39 11.50
N LEU A 47 -1.71 4.78 10.49
CA LEU A 47 -1.65 3.32 10.37
C LEU A 47 -0.77 2.68 11.45
N ALA A 48 0.33 3.34 11.84
CA ALA A 48 1.22 2.90 12.90
C ALA A 48 0.49 2.85 14.25
N ASP A 49 -0.27 3.88 14.59
CA ASP A 49 -1.06 3.95 15.82
C ASP A 49 -2.06 2.78 15.90
N TYR A 50 -2.74 2.49 14.79
CA TYR A 50 -3.63 1.34 14.66
C TYR A 50 -2.93 0.00 14.94
N ILE A 51 -1.81 -0.30 14.27
CA ILE A 51 -1.10 -1.57 14.45
C ILE A 51 -0.40 -1.67 15.82
N PHE A 52 -0.10 -0.55 16.49
CA PHE A 52 0.51 -0.56 17.82
C PHE A 52 -0.49 -0.64 18.99
N GLY A 53 -1.78 -0.82 18.68
CA GLY A 53 -2.80 -1.14 19.66
C GLY A 53 -3.96 -0.16 19.72
N ASN A 54 -4.01 0.88 18.89
CA ASN A 54 -5.19 1.75 18.80
C ASN A 54 -6.31 1.14 17.93
N ASN A 55 -6.73 -0.06 18.32
CA ASN A 55 -7.85 -0.79 17.76
C ASN A 55 -8.73 -1.31 18.90
N GLN A 56 -9.95 -1.74 18.58
CA GLN A 56 -10.96 -2.12 19.59
C GLN A 56 -10.53 -3.33 20.44
N ALA A 57 -9.62 -4.17 19.92
CA ALA A 57 -9.08 -5.33 20.64
C ALA A 57 -7.85 -5.00 21.50
N ALA A 58 -7.33 -3.76 21.43
CA ALA A 58 -6.03 -3.36 21.98
C ALA A 58 -4.87 -4.31 21.56
N GLU A 59 -5.00 -4.96 20.39
CA GLU A 59 -4.04 -5.93 19.89
C GLU A 59 -2.86 -5.23 19.22
N LYS A 60 -1.64 -5.66 19.52
CA LYS A 60 -0.45 -5.25 18.78
C LYS A 60 -0.25 -6.15 17.57
N ILE A 61 -0.24 -5.55 16.41
CA ILE A 61 -0.10 -6.19 15.11
C ILE A 61 1.35 -6.02 14.65
N ALA A 62 1.94 -7.10 14.12
CA ALA A 62 3.30 -7.06 13.59
C ALA A 62 3.36 -6.13 12.38
N MET A 63 4.42 -5.32 12.31
CA MET A 63 4.67 -4.49 11.14
C MET A 63 5.11 -5.38 9.98
N THR A 64 4.46 -5.23 8.83
CA THR A 64 4.82 -5.96 7.62
C THR A 64 5.56 -5.07 6.62
N ALA A 65 6.33 -5.69 5.74
CA ALA A 65 6.89 -5.04 4.56
C ALA A 65 6.28 -5.67 3.28
N PRO A 66 6.09 -4.91 2.19
CA PRO A 66 6.33 -3.48 2.02
C PRO A 66 5.12 -2.60 2.41
N VAL A 67 5.35 -1.30 2.54
CA VAL A 67 4.30 -0.27 2.55
C VAL A 67 3.99 0.11 1.11
N THR A 68 2.73 0.06 0.71
CA THR A 68 2.30 0.44 -0.65
C THR A 68 1.58 1.79 -0.65
N GLN A 69 1.64 2.50 -1.76
CA GLN A 69 1.00 3.81 -1.94
C GLN A 69 0.29 3.87 -3.30
N ARG A 70 -0.86 4.53 -3.36
CA ARG A 70 -1.62 4.78 -4.59
C ARG A 70 -2.26 6.16 -4.56
N PRO A 71 -2.37 6.88 -5.69
CA PRO A 71 -3.27 8.03 -5.78
C PRO A 71 -4.69 7.61 -5.42
N ALA A 72 -5.41 8.41 -4.64
CA ALA A 72 -6.85 8.24 -4.52
C ALA A 72 -7.45 8.58 -5.90
N ALA A 73 -8.38 7.77 -6.40
CA ALA A 73 -9.03 8.06 -7.67
C ALA A 73 -9.75 9.42 -7.54
N SER A 74 -9.39 10.39 -8.39
CA SER A 74 -10.14 11.63 -8.48
C SER A 74 -11.48 11.32 -9.14
N ASP A 75 -12.58 11.90 -8.67
CA ASP A 75 -13.92 11.78 -9.25
C ASP A 75 -14.05 12.19 -10.74
N ASP A 76 -12.94 12.62 -11.38
CA ASP A 76 -12.81 12.90 -12.81
C ASP A 76 -12.48 11.65 -13.67
N ASP A 77 -12.47 10.44 -13.08
CA ASP A 77 -12.28 9.16 -13.80
C ASP A 77 -13.59 8.63 -14.45
N GLN A 78 -14.46 9.52 -14.91
CA GLN A 78 -15.52 9.20 -15.87
C GLN A 78 -15.03 9.50 -17.30
N ALA A 79 -14.20 8.64 -17.88
CA ALA A 79 -14.29 8.25 -19.29
C ALA A 79 -13.11 7.37 -19.68
N GLY A 80 -13.42 6.31 -20.41
CA GLY A 80 -12.43 5.44 -20.99
C GLY A 80 -11.42 6.16 -21.90
N THR A 81 -10.29 5.49 -22.06
CA THR A 81 -9.36 5.66 -23.19
C THR A 81 -8.72 7.02 -23.32
N ARG A 82 -7.64 7.27 -22.57
CA ARG A 82 -6.59 8.19 -23.06
C ARG A 82 -5.47 7.38 -23.72
N ILE A 83 -5.74 6.90 -24.93
CA ILE A 83 -4.68 6.70 -25.91
C ILE A 83 -4.41 8.09 -26.48
N GLU A 84 -3.47 8.82 -25.89
CA GLU A 84 -2.88 9.99 -26.53
C GLU A 84 -1.42 9.63 -26.83
N MET A 85 -1.24 9.26 -28.09
CA MET A 85 0.02 8.95 -28.73
C MET A 85 0.89 10.22 -28.77
N THR A 86 2.04 10.16 -28.10
CA THR A 86 3.34 10.83 -28.36
C THR A 86 3.98 11.23 -27.04
N ALA A 87 4.89 10.38 -26.54
CA ALA A 87 5.69 10.67 -25.36
C ALA A 87 6.42 12.03 -25.50
N PRO A 88 6.51 12.83 -24.43
CA PRO A 88 7.80 12.89 -23.75
C PRO A 88 7.71 13.06 -22.21
N VAL A 89 8.70 12.47 -21.52
CA VAL A 89 9.12 12.69 -20.11
C VAL A 89 8.01 12.76 -19.06
N THR A 90 7.95 11.73 -18.22
CA THR A 90 7.05 11.58 -17.06
C THR A 90 7.25 12.70 -16.01
N GLN A 91 6.82 13.92 -16.30
CA GLN A 91 6.47 14.88 -15.27
C GLN A 91 5.08 14.50 -14.80
N ARG A 92 5.05 13.67 -13.74
CA ARG A 92 3.86 13.50 -12.91
C ARG A 92 3.33 14.92 -12.63
N PRO A 93 2.04 15.23 -12.86
CA PRO A 93 1.50 16.55 -12.60
C PRO A 93 1.98 17.04 -11.23
N ALA A 94 2.41 18.30 -11.17
CA ALA A 94 2.97 18.87 -9.96
C ALA A 94 1.99 18.64 -8.82
N GLN A 95 2.42 17.91 -7.78
CA GLN A 95 1.54 17.53 -6.69
C GLN A 95 0.93 18.77 -6.06
N THR A 96 -0.38 18.81 -6.00
CA THR A 96 -1.11 19.96 -5.48
C THR A 96 -1.59 19.69 -4.05
N ASP A 97 -1.94 20.76 -3.34
CA ASP A 97 -2.54 20.63 -2.01
C ASP A 97 -3.96 20.01 -2.06
N GLY A 98 -4.54 19.85 -3.25
CA GLY A 98 -5.84 19.18 -3.47
C GLY A 98 -5.73 17.68 -3.74
N ASP A 99 -4.54 17.14 -3.99
CA ASP A 99 -4.34 15.73 -4.32
C ASP A 99 -4.59 14.83 -3.10
N SER A 100 -5.25 13.69 -3.29
CA SER A 100 -5.43 12.66 -2.26
C SER A 100 -4.55 11.44 -2.54
N PHE A 101 -4.00 10.88 -1.46
CA PHE A 101 -3.14 9.70 -1.48
C PHE A 101 -3.65 8.65 -0.50
N ILE A 102 -3.65 7.40 -0.94
CA ILE A 102 -3.92 6.23 -0.11
C ILE A 102 -2.58 5.56 0.22
N ILE A 103 -2.33 5.37 1.51
CA ILE A 103 -1.23 4.54 2.01
C ILE A 103 -1.81 3.29 2.63
N SER A 104 -1.14 2.17 2.41
CA SER A 104 -1.60 0.85 2.83
C SER A 104 -0.49 0.07 3.52
N PHE A 105 -0.82 -0.57 4.63
CA PHE A 105 -0.03 -1.64 5.23
C PHE A 105 -0.68 -2.97 4.92
N VAL A 106 0.14 -3.96 4.55
CA VAL A 106 -0.33 -5.34 4.49
C VAL A 106 -0.56 -5.84 5.91
N MET A 107 -1.63 -6.59 6.14
CA MET A 107 -1.87 -7.22 7.43
C MET A 107 -1.15 -8.58 7.46
N PRO A 108 -0.66 -9.03 8.64
CA PRO A 108 -0.15 -10.39 8.78
C PRO A 108 -1.15 -11.45 8.31
N GLU A 109 -0.65 -12.55 7.75
CA GLU A 109 -1.47 -13.55 7.03
C GLU A 109 -2.56 -14.23 7.88
N ARG A 110 -2.44 -14.14 9.21
CA ARG A 110 -3.45 -14.63 10.14
C ARG A 110 -4.77 -13.87 10.09
N PHE A 111 -4.78 -12.66 9.51
CA PHE A 111 -5.96 -11.80 9.46
C PHE A 111 -6.74 -11.94 8.15
N THR A 112 -8.06 -11.93 8.27
CA THR A 112 -9.03 -11.81 7.19
C THR A 112 -9.85 -10.53 7.38
N LEU A 113 -10.64 -10.15 6.38
CA LEU A 113 -11.49 -8.95 6.48
C LEU A 113 -12.48 -9.03 7.67
N GLU A 114 -12.82 -10.24 8.11
CA GLU A 114 -13.73 -10.49 9.23
C GLU A 114 -13.02 -10.50 10.59
N THR A 115 -11.75 -10.91 10.64
CA THR A 115 -10.99 -11.08 11.89
C THR A 115 -10.05 -9.93 12.20
N VAL A 116 -9.79 -9.06 11.22
CA VAL A 116 -8.92 -7.90 11.41
C VAL A 116 -9.47 -6.97 12.52
N PRO A 117 -8.65 -6.50 13.49
CA PRO A 117 -9.13 -5.68 14.58
C PRO A 117 -9.77 -4.40 14.07
N ARG A 118 -10.98 -4.08 14.54
CA ARG A 118 -11.68 -2.86 14.15
C ARG A 118 -10.89 -1.63 14.62
N PRO A 119 -10.66 -0.62 13.77
CA PRO A 119 -9.90 0.55 14.15
C PRO A 119 -10.74 1.45 15.08
N ASN A 120 -10.08 2.17 15.98
CA ASN A 120 -10.73 3.24 16.75
C ASN A 120 -10.76 4.56 15.96
N ASP A 121 -9.82 4.73 15.02
CA ASP A 121 -9.75 5.88 14.13
C ASP A 121 -10.56 5.62 12.86
N PRO A 122 -11.61 6.42 12.55
CA PRO A 122 -12.45 6.21 11.38
C PRO A 122 -11.73 6.47 10.05
N ARG A 123 -10.52 7.04 10.06
CA ARG A 123 -9.68 7.24 8.87
C ARG A 123 -9.00 5.95 8.41
N VAL A 124 -8.94 4.94 9.28
CA VAL A 124 -8.39 3.63 8.94
C VAL A 124 -9.52 2.77 8.39
N THR A 125 -9.34 2.27 7.18
CA THR A 125 -10.26 1.34 6.52
C THR A 125 -9.52 0.05 6.16
N HIS A 126 -10.29 -1.02 5.92
CA HIS A 126 -9.74 -2.30 5.50
C HIS A 126 -10.21 -2.64 4.09
N ARG A 127 -9.30 -3.20 3.28
CA ARG A 127 -9.61 -3.69 1.95
C ARG A 127 -8.98 -5.05 1.75
N GLU A 128 -9.71 -5.97 1.12
CA GLU A 128 -9.13 -7.18 0.57
C GLU A 128 -8.50 -6.88 -0.80
N GLU A 129 -7.24 -7.21 -0.94
CA GLU A 129 -6.55 -7.22 -2.22
C GLU A 129 -6.55 -8.65 -2.76
N PRO A 130 -7.10 -8.90 -3.96
CA PRO A 130 -7.12 -10.23 -4.53
C PRO A 130 -5.71 -10.68 -4.94
N VAL A 131 -5.61 -11.93 -5.42
CA VAL A 131 -4.37 -12.47 -5.98
C VAL A 131 -3.74 -11.47 -6.95
N ASN A 132 -2.46 -11.17 -6.78
CA ASN A 132 -1.77 -10.20 -7.60
C ASN A 132 -0.29 -10.55 -7.79
N ASP A 133 0.20 -10.24 -9.00
CA ASP A 133 1.60 -10.43 -9.37
C ASP A 133 2.33 -9.07 -9.30
N ARG A 134 3.42 -9.00 -8.53
CA ARG A 134 4.22 -7.78 -8.30
C ARG A 134 5.68 -8.04 -8.63
N ALA A 135 6.30 -7.13 -9.37
CA ALA A 135 7.73 -7.20 -9.68
C ALA A 135 8.54 -6.48 -8.59
N TYR A 136 9.55 -7.14 -8.05
CA TYR A 136 10.50 -6.60 -7.07
C TYR A 136 11.88 -6.51 -7.70
N GLY A 137 12.54 -5.36 -7.55
CA GLY A 137 13.92 -5.19 -7.99
C GLY A 137 14.86 -6.03 -7.13
N ALA A 138 15.68 -6.87 -7.75
CA ALA A 138 16.70 -7.62 -7.04
C ALA A 138 17.80 -6.64 -6.58
N THR A 139 17.83 -6.29 -5.29
CA THR A 139 19.01 -5.65 -4.71
C THR A 139 20.11 -6.69 -4.67
N ARG A 140 20.96 -6.74 -5.70
CA ARG A 140 22.23 -7.48 -5.59
C ARG A 140 23.03 -6.80 -4.49
N GLY A 141 23.08 -7.44 -3.32
CA GLY A 141 24.05 -7.12 -2.29
C GLY A 141 25.44 -7.28 -2.90
N SER A 142 26.08 -6.16 -3.25
CA SER A 142 27.52 -6.12 -3.42
C SER A 142 28.12 -6.36 -2.03
N GLY A 143 28.73 -7.53 -1.86
CA GLY A 143 29.59 -7.83 -0.71
C GLY A 143 30.87 -7.00 -0.71
#